data_AF-A0A259S9D9-F1
#
_entry.id   AF-A0A259S9D9-F1
#
_cell.length_a   1.000
_cell.length_b   1.000
_cell.length_c   1.000
_cell.angle_alpha   90.00
_cell.angle_beta   90.00
_cell.angle_gamma   90.00
#
_symmetry.space_group_name_H-M   'P 1'
#
loop_
_entity.id
_entity.type
_entity.pdbx_description
1 polymer ?
#
loop_
_entity_poly.entity_id
_entity_poly.type
_entity_poly.pdbx_seq_one_letter_code
_entity_poly.pdbx_strand_id
1 'polypeptide(L)'
;MKRSAMIIYTVAGLAIAGLVALAAPPVIASVAAAPHVRPTTGSAQRATPHPTVSPTSDPDRVIWLGDGISVKVSDLPKGCTTYSKIQIFDVSSHSYGRLIGEAADRGASEGATGTVNRDAAGNIVSYTAAPGDNTWSVGDRLCTNGLMIGRYNHVGTDPGDHALQPGETMVIRPDMNVEWVPGR
;
A
#
# COMPACT_ATOMS: atom_id res chain seq x y z
N MET A 1 43.44 -20.10 33.72
CA MET A 1 44.15 -20.85 32.66
C MET A 1 43.22 -20.98 31.46
N LYS A 2 43.68 -20.53 30.29
CA LYS A 2 42.95 -20.39 29.02
C LYS A 2 42.66 -21.76 28.39
N ARG A 3 41.48 -21.94 27.77
CA ARG A 3 41.33 -22.56 26.44
C ARG A 3 40.15 -21.92 25.71
N SER A 4 40.49 -21.08 24.76
CA SER A 4 39.60 -20.47 23.76
C SER A 4 39.35 -21.46 22.63
N ALA A 5 38.13 -21.54 22.11
CA ALA A 5 37.84 -22.15 20.82
C ALA A 5 37.03 -21.16 19.98
N MET A 6 37.73 -20.41 19.13
CA MET A 6 37.13 -19.71 17.99
C MET A 6 36.75 -20.76 16.95
N ILE A 7 35.54 -20.67 16.39
CA ILE A 7 35.21 -21.35 15.14
C ILE A 7 34.99 -20.26 14.09
N ILE A 8 35.98 -20.15 13.21
CA ILE A 8 35.99 -19.33 12.01
C ILE A 8 35.38 -20.17 10.89
N TYR A 9 34.32 -19.68 10.23
CA TYR A 9 33.94 -20.18 8.92
C TYR A 9 33.96 -19.03 7.92
N THR A 10 34.85 -19.18 6.94
CA THR A 10 35.12 -18.25 5.85
C THR A 10 34.77 -18.91 4.52
N VAL A 11 34.16 -18.08 3.65
CA VAL A 11 34.27 -18.05 2.17
C VAL A 11 33.42 -19.05 1.37
N ALA A 12 32.53 -18.51 0.52
CA ALA A 12 32.67 -18.60 -0.95
C ALA A 12 31.68 -17.63 -1.63
N GLY A 13 32.23 -16.63 -2.32
CA GLY A 13 31.49 -15.78 -3.25
C GLY A 13 31.33 -16.46 -4.60
N LEU A 14 30.19 -16.21 -5.25
CA LEU A 14 29.99 -16.49 -6.67
C LEU A 14 29.29 -15.29 -7.29
N ALA A 15 30.09 -14.44 -7.93
CA ALA A 15 29.60 -13.43 -8.85
C ALA A 15 29.42 -14.10 -10.21
N ILE A 16 28.19 -14.09 -10.74
CA ILE A 16 27.93 -14.44 -12.14
C ILE A 16 27.53 -13.16 -12.85
N ALA A 17 28.50 -12.59 -13.57
CA ALA A 17 28.27 -11.62 -14.62
C ALA A 17 27.81 -12.36 -15.87
N GLY A 18 26.65 -11.99 -16.40
CA GLY A 18 26.11 -12.51 -17.66
C GLY A 18 25.60 -11.36 -18.52
N LEU A 19 26.47 -10.88 -19.41
CA LEU A 19 26.19 -9.95 -20.50
C LEU A 19 25.71 -10.77 -21.72
N VAL A 20 24.79 -10.25 -22.55
CA VAL A 20 24.90 -10.17 -24.03
C VAL A 20 23.53 -9.90 -24.71
N ALA A 21 23.49 -8.74 -25.38
CA ALA A 21 22.95 -8.37 -26.69
C ALA A 21 21.48 -8.61 -27.12
N LEU A 22 20.82 -7.46 -27.34
CA LEU A 22 20.03 -7.03 -28.51
C LEU A 22 19.84 -8.04 -29.66
N ALA A 23 18.58 -8.30 -30.01
CA ALA A 23 18.14 -8.50 -31.39
C ALA A 23 16.63 -8.23 -31.52
N ALA A 24 16.27 -7.12 -32.18
CA ALA A 24 14.90 -6.87 -32.65
C ALA A 24 14.75 -7.41 -34.09
N PRO A 25 13.67 -8.13 -34.44
CA PRO A 25 13.37 -8.46 -35.83
C PRO A 25 12.60 -7.34 -36.56
N PRO A 26 12.67 -7.31 -37.91
CA PRO A 26 12.35 -6.15 -38.74
C PRO A 26 10.86 -5.93 -39.02
N VAL A 27 10.51 -4.66 -39.30
CA VAL A 27 9.19 -4.24 -39.80
C VAL A 27 9.06 -4.68 -41.26
N ILE A 28 8.17 -5.65 -41.54
CA ILE A 28 7.82 -6.01 -42.92
C ILE A 28 6.70 -5.08 -43.37
N ALA A 29 7.03 -4.16 -44.29
CA ALA A 29 6.04 -3.38 -45.03
C ALA A 29 5.47 -4.25 -46.17
N SER A 30 4.22 -4.66 -46.06
CA SER A 30 3.46 -5.28 -47.14
C SER A 30 2.58 -4.22 -47.82
N VAL A 31 3.03 -3.76 -49.00
CA VAL A 31 2.16 -3.09 -49.97
C VAL A 31 1.38 -4.18 -50.69
N ALA A 32 0.09 -4.32 -50.39
CA ALA A 32 -0.82 -5.17 -51.14
C ALA A 32 -1.92 -4.31 -51.76
N ALA A 33 -2.02 -4.42 -53.08
CA ALA A 33 -2.95 -3.71 -53.94
C ALA A 33 -4.42 -3.93 -53.53
N ALA A 34 -5.21 -2.86 -53.64
CA ALA A 34 -6.64 -2.88 -53.40
C ALA A 34 -7.38 -3.70 -54.47
N PRO A 35 -8.29 -4.61 -54.08
CA PRO A 35 -9.40 -5.02 -54.93
C PRO A 35 -10.59 -4.08 -54.71
N HIS A 36 -11.08 -3.52 -55.81
CA HIS A 36 -12.30 -2.73 -55.87
C HIS A 36 -13.49 -3.54 -55.35
N VAL A 37 -14.03 -3.16 -54.18
CA VAL A 37 -15.32 -3.64 -53.69
C VAL A 37 -16.39 -2.60 -54.03
N ARG A 38 -17.40 -3.09 -54.75
CA ARG A 38 -18.64 -2.40 -55.15
C ARG A 38 -19.27 -1.61 -53.98
N PRO A 39 -19.75 -0.37 -54.18
CA PRO A 39 -20.53 0.31 -53.17
C PRO A 39 -21.94 -0.29 -53.13
N THR A 40 -22.22 -1.13 -52.14
CA THR A 40 -23.60 -1.35 -51.68
C THR A 40 -23.93 -0.19 -50.76
N THR A 41 -24.84 0.69 -51.20
CA THR A 41 -25.48 1.71 -50.39
C THR A 41 -26.27 1.05 -49.26
N GLY A 42 -25.58 0.72 -48.17
CA GLY A 42 -26.18 0.44 -46.87
C GLY A 42 -26.41 1.77 -46.16
N SER A 43 -27.67 2.06 -45.86
CA SER A 43 -28.09 3.21 -45.06
C SER A 43 -27.22 3.35 -43.80
N ALA A 44 -26.40 4.40 -43.73
CA ALA A 44 -25.65 4.75 -42.53
C ALA A 44 -26.66 5.28 -41.50
N GLN A 45 -27.15 4.38 -40.64
CA GLN A 45 -27.91 4.76 -39.47
C GLN A 45 -26.97 5.54 -38.54
N ARG A 46 -27.15 6.85 -38.48
CA ARG A 46 -26.46 7.75 -37.55
C ARG A 46 -26.67 7.23 -36.14
N ALA A 47 -25.64 6.63 -35.56
CA ALA A 47 -25.63 6.30 -34.14
C ALA A 47 -25.85 7.60 -33.37
N THR A 48 -27.00 7.70 -32.70
CA THR A 48 -27.22 8.72 -31.68
C THR A 48 -26.12 8.57 -30.64
N PRO A 49 -25.45 9.66 -30.21
CA PRO A 49 -24.54 9.59 -29.08
C PRO A 49 -25.36 9.10 -27.89
N HIS A 50 -25.08 7.89 -27.41
CA HIS A 50 -25.58 7.45 -26.13
C HIS A 50 -25.00 8.39 -25.09
N PRO A 51 -25.80 9.03 -24.22
CA PRO A 51 -25.23 9.81 -23.14
C PRO A 51 -24.36 8.85 -22.32
N THR A 52 -23.05 9.08 -22.31
CA THR A 52 -22.16 8.47 -21.34
C THR A 52 -22.59 9.00 -19.99
N VAL A 53 -23.43 8.25 -19.29
CA VAL A 53 -23.79 8.52 -17.91
C VAL A 53 -22.46 8.44 -17.15
N SER A 54 -21.92 9.60 -16.77
CA SER A 54 -20.82 9.61 -15.81
C SER A 54 -21.33 8.89 -14.58
N PRO A 55 -20.62 7.87 -14.05
CA PRO A 55 -21.11 7.14 -12.89
C PRO A 55 -21.35 8.16 -11.78
N THR A 56 -22.62 8.33 -11.39
CA THR A 56 -22.99 9.12 -10.21
C THR A 56 -22.27 8.47 -9.04
N SER A 57 -21.35 9.20 -8.42
CA SER A 57 -20.69 8.74 -7.19
C SER A 57 -21.77 8.54 -6.13
N ASP A 58 -22.04 7.29 -5.75
CA ASP A 58 -22.91 6.97 -4.62
C ASP A 58 -22.17 7.33 -3.31
N PRO A 59 -22.61 8.38 -2.59
CA PRO A 59 -21.95 8.82 -1.36
C PRO A 59 -22.13 7.82 -0.20
N ASP A 60 -23.14 6.96 -0.26
CA ASP A 60 -23.40 5.93 0.75
C ASP A 60 -22.73 4.60 0.43
N ARG A 61 -21.97 4.52 -0.67
CA ARG A 61 -21.16 3.36 -0.99
C ARG A 61 -20.19 3.07 0.15
N VAL A 62 -20.15 1.81 0.60
CA VAL A 62 -19.23 1.35 1.64
C VAL A 62 -18.11 0.47 1.08
N ILE A 63 -16.95 0.52 1.73
CA ILE A 63 -15.84 -0.42 1.53
C ILE A 63 -15.81 -1.34 2.75
N TRP A 64 -15.82 -2.65 2.51
CA TRP A 64 -15.69 -3.66 3.55
C TRP A 64 -14.21 -3.96 3.80
N LEU A 65 -13.76 -3.77 5.04
CA LEU A 65 -12.38 -4.01 5.45
C LEU A 65 -12.14 -5.45 5.92
N GLY A 66 -13.20 -6.15 6.31
CA GLY A 66 -13.15 -7.45 6.97
C GLY A 66 -13.87 -7.42 8.33
N ASP A 67 -14.21 -8.59 8.87
CA ASP A 67 -14.77 -8.76 10.22
C ASP A 67 -16.03 -7.93 10.54
N GLY A 68 -16.88 -7.72 9.53
CA GLY A 68 -18.08 -6.89 9.66
C GLY A 68 -17.79 -5.38 9.79
N ILE A 69 -16.55 -4.94 9.58
CA ILE A 69 -16.17 -3.53 9.57
C ILE A 69 -16.26 -2.98 8.16
N SER A 70 -16.99 -1.87 8.02
CA SER A 70 -17.10 -1.11 6.79
C SER A 70 -16.86 0.38 7.05
N VAL A 71 -16.48 1.10 5.98
CA VAL A 71 -16.27 2.54 6.00
C VAL A 71 -16.96 3.14 4.79
N LYS A 72 -17.61 4.30 4.95
CA LYS A 72 -18.19 4.99 3.80
C LYS A 72 -17.08 5.57 2.93
N VAL A 73 -17.29 5.52 1.61
CA VAL A 73 -16.37 6.10 0.63
C VAL A 73 -16.23 7.61 0.83
N SER A 74 -17.27 8.28 1.33
CA SER A 74 -17.24 9.70 1.70
C SER A 74 -16.24 10.03 2.82
N ASP A 75 -15.90 9.05 3.65
CA ASP A 75 -15.10 9.24 4.86
C ASP A 75 -13.62 8.92 4.60
N LEU A 76 -13.27 8.46 3.40
CA LEU A 76 -11.89 8.19 3.02
C LEU A 76 -11.10 9.49 2.88
N PRO A 77 -9.80 9.48 3.22
CA PRO A 77 -8.91 10.58 2.89
C PRO A 77 -8.96 10.88 1.38
N LYS A 78 -8.88 12.16 1.02
CA LYS A 78 -9.01 12.59 -0.37
C LYS A 78 -7.99 11.86 -1.26
N GLY A 79 -8.49 11.23 -2.33
CA GLY A 79 -7.67 10.50 -3.29
C GLY A 79 -7.42 9.03 -2.93
N CYS A 80 -7.94 8.55 -1.80
CA CYS A 80 -7.94 7.12 -1.49
C CYS A 80 -9.09 6.40 -2.18
N THR A 81 -8.79 5.25 -2.78
CA THR A 81 -9.78 4.33 -3.38
C THR A 81 -9.91 3.03 -2.60
N THR A 82 -8.90 2.70 -1.79
CA THR A 82 -8.90 1.66 -0.77
C THR A 82 -8.79 2.30 0.61
N TYR A 83 -9.02 1.49 1.65
CA TYR A 83 -8.77 1.92 3.01
C TYR A 83 -8.35 0.73 3.86
N SER A 84 -7.69 1.01 4.97
CA SER A 84 -7.31 0.00 5.96
C SER A 84 -7.35 0.56 7.38
N LYS A 85 -7.27 -0.33 8.35
CA LYS A 85 -7.20 0.02 9.76
C LYS A 85 -6.43 -1.06 10.51
N ILE A 86 -5.61 -0.67 11.48
CA ILE A 86 -5.08 -1.63 12.45
C ILE A 86 -6.21 -2.01 13.41
N GLN A 87 -6.55 -3.28 13.46
CA GLN A 87 -7.47 -3.86 14.44
C GLN A 87 -6.64 -4.50 15.55
N ILE A 88 -6.84 -4.03 16.78
CA ILE A 88 -6.36 -4.67 18.00
C ILE A 88 -7.49 -5.56 18.52
N PHE A 89 -7.19 -6.80 18.88
CA PHE A 89 -8.18 -7.78 19.35
C PHE A 89 -7.58 -8.68 20.43
N ASP A 90 -8.44 -9.24 21.28
CA ASP A 90 -8.00 -10.03 22.44
C ASP A 90 -8.23 -11.53 22.22
N VAL A 91 -7.25 -12.33 22.65
CA VAL A 91 -7.29 -13.79 22.67
C VAL A 91 -6.75 -14.27 24.00
N SER A 92 -7.59 -14.92 24.81
CA SER A 92 -7.19 -15.58 26.06
C SER A 92 -6.28 -14.73 26.95
N SER A 93 -6.71 -13.51 27.29
CA SER A 93 -6.00 -12.49 28.11
C SER A 93 -4.80 -11.78 27.47
N HIS A 94 -4.48 -12.08 26.22
CA HIS A 94 -3.45 -11.39 25.44
C HIS A 94 -4.10 -10.56 24.33
N SER A 95 -3.46 -9.46 23.93
CA SER A 95 -3.94 -8.62 22.83
C SER A 95 -3.01 -8.77 21.62
N TYR A 96 -3.55 -8.71 20.42
CA TYR A 96 -2.82 -8.85 19.16
C TYR A 96 -3.29 -7.80 18.15
N GLY A 97 -2.45 -7.51 17.16
CA GLY A 97 -2.79 -6.60 16.07
C GLY A 97 -2.89 -7.33 14.73
N ARG A 98 -3.73 -6.80 13.85
CA ARG A 98 -3.66 -7.10 12.40
C ARG A 98 -4.10 -5.90 11.59
N LEU A 99 -3.67 -5.83 10.34
CA LEU A 99 -4.23 -4.89 9.37
C LEU A 99 -5.46 -5.50 8.72
N ILE A 100 -6.60 -4.82 8.81
CA ILE A 100 -7.80 -5.12 8.02
C ILE A 100 -7.91 -4.12 6.87
N GLY A 101 -8.44 -4.56 5.72
CA GLY A 101 -8.41 -3.81 4.47
C GLY A 101 -7.01 -3.72 3.83
N GLU A 102 -6.82 -2.74 2.95
CA GLU A 102 -5.60 -2.57 2.16
C GLU A 102 -5.08 -1.13 2.21
N ALA A 103 -3.89 -0.96 2.80
CA ALA A 103 -3.18 0.30 2.82
C ALA A 103 -2.60 0.62 1.44
N ALA A 104 -2.65 1.88 1.04
CA ALA A 104 -2.13 2.36 -0.23
C ALA A 104 -1.33 3.64 -0.01
N ASP A 105 -0.12 3.72 -0.58
CA ASP A 105 0.71 4.92 -0.47
C ASP A 105 0.40 5.88 -1.61
N ARG A 106 -0.15 7.06 -1.28
CA ARG A 106 -0.42 8.14 -2.23
C ARG A 106 0.81 9.03 -2.51
N GLY A 107 1.97 8.69 -1.94
CA GLY A 107 3.19 9.48 -2.02
C GLY A 107 3.28 10.52 -0.90
N ALA A 108 4.47 11.09 -0.75
CA ALA A 108 4.74 12.06 0.31
C ALA A 108 3.79 13.27 0.27
N SER A 109 3.36 13.71 1.44
CA SER A 109 2.50 14.89 1.61
C SER A 109 2.93 15.68 2.84
N GLU A 110 2.36 16.88 3.02
CA GLU A 110 2.57 17.67 4.25
C GLU A 110 2.20 16.84 5.49
N GLY A 111 3.11 16.81 6.47
CA GLY A 111 2.99 15.99 7.68
C GLY A 111 3.19 14.47 7.48
N ALA A 112 3.58 14.01 6.28
CA ALA A 112 3.86 12.61 5.99
C ALA A 112 4.94 12.46 4.90
N THR A 113 6.14 12.96 5.18
CA THR A 113 7.29 13.00 4.25
C THR A 113 8.30 11.88 4.47
N GLY A 114 8.16 11.13 5.56
CA GLY A 114 8.93 9.94 5.90
C GLY A 114 8.83 8.79 4.89
N THR A 115 9.55 7.71 5.23
CA THR A 115 9.80 6.58 4.33
C THR A 115 8.79 5.47 4.56
N VAL A 116 8.17 4.99 3.48
CA VAL A 116 7.28 3.83 3.51
C VAL A 116 8.11 2.57 3.26
N ASN A 117 8.14 1.69 4.24
CA ASN A 117 8.87 0.43 4.15
C ASN A 117 7.92 -0.68 3.68
N ARG A 118 8.43 -1.51 2.77
CA ARG A 118 7.67 -2.61 2.17
C ARG A 118 8.38 -3.94 2.38
N ASP A 119 7.60 -5.01 2.46
CA ASP A 119 8.13 -6.37 2.42
C ASP A 119 8.52 -6.80 1.00
N ALA A 120 9.01 -8.04 0.85
CA ALA A 120 9.40 -8.60 -0.45
C ALA A 120 8.22 -8.80 -1.42
N ALA A 121 6.98 -8.85 -0.90
CA ALA A 121 5.77 -8.91 -1.72
C ALA A 121 5.25 -7.51 -2.10
N GLY A 122 5.91 -6.45 -1.64
CA GLY A 122 5.54 -5.07 -1.91
C GLY A 122 4.46 -4.50 -0.99
N ASN A 123 4.04 -5.25 0.05
CA ASN A 123 3.06 -4.76 1.00
C ASN A 123 3.69 -3.71 1.91
N ILE A 124 2.93 -2.66 2.23
CA ILE A 124 3.33 -1.67 3.24
C ILE A 124 3.34 -2.37 4.61
N VAL A 125 4.49 -2.33 5.29
CA VAL A 125 4.66 -2.97 6.60
C VAL A 125 4.95 -1.98 7.72
N SER A 126 5.73 -0.93 7.43
CA SER A 126 6.06 0.10 8.42
C SER A 126 6.30 1.44 7.75
N TYR A 127 6.36 2.48 8.57
CA TYR A 127 6.63 3.85 8.18
C TYR A 127 7.70 4.45 9.09
N THR A 128 8.79 4.93 8.52
CA THR A 128 9.85 5.63 9.25
C THR A 128 9.64 7.13 9.16
N ALA A 129 9.38 7.77 10.30
CA ALA A 129 8.98 9.17 10.37
C ALA A 129 10.11 10.13 9.98
N ALA A 130 9.76 11.18 9.25
CA ALA A 130 10.59 12.36 9.05
C ALA A 130 10.22 13.47 10.06
N PRO A 131 11.08 14.50 10.24
CA PRO A 131 10.74 15.66 11.05
C PRO A 131 9.44 16.33 10.58
N GLY A 132 8.54 16.61 11.52
CA GLY A 132 7.25 17.25 11.26
C GLY A 132 6.13 16.29 10.83
N ASP A 133 6.43 14.99 10.73
CA ASP A 133 5.38 13.99 10.47
C ASP A 133 4.43 13.84 11.66
N ASN A 134 3.18 13.48 11.39
CA ASN A 134 2.19 13.14 12.42
C ASN A 134 1.30 11.98 11.96
N THR A 135 0.71 11.25 12.91
CA THR A 135 -0.05 10.01 12.63
C THR A 135 -1.28 10.22 11.75
N TRP A 136 -1.94 11.39 11.84
CA TRP A 136 -3.09 11.71 11.00
C TRP A 136 -2.70 11.87 9.53
N SER A 137 -1.73 12.73 9.26
CA SER A 137 -1.19 12.94 7.91
C SER A 137 -0.60 11.65 7.32
N VAL A 138 0.08 10.84 8.13
CA VAL A 138 0.59 9.53 7.71
C VAL A 138 -0.56 8.59 7.36
N GLY A 139 -1.64 8.56 8.16
CA GLY A 139 -2.85 7.82 7.86
C GLY A 139 -3.48 8.23 6.54
N ASP A 140 -3.61 9.53 6.30
CA ASP A 140 -4.16 10.09 5.07
C ASP A 140 -3.33 9.71 3.84
N ARG A 141 -2.00 9.78 3.94
CA ARG A 141 -1.08 9.37 2.88
C ARG A 141 -1.21 7.87 2.58
N LEU A 142 -1.28 7.05 3.62
CA LEU A 142 -1.29 5.58 3.53
C LEU A 142 -2.68 4.98 3.35
N CYS A 143 -3.70 5.81 3.17
CA CYS A 143 -5.09 5.39 3.07
C CYS A 143 -5.47 4.42 4.21
N THR A 144 -5.16 4.84 5.44
CA THR A 144 -5.39 4.05 6.64
C THR A 144 -5.80 4.94 7.81
N ASN A 145 -6.22 4.33 8.90
CA ASN A 145 -6.67 5.06 10.07
C ASN A 145 -5.49 5.55 10.92
N GLY A 146 -5.19 6.85 10.85
CA GLY A 146 -4.08 7.49 11.57
C GLY A 146 -4.16 7.34 13.09
N LEU A 147 -5.37 7.41 13.67
CA LEU A 147 -5.57 7.19 15.11
C LEU A 147 -5.14 5.78 15.54
N MET A 148 -5.48 4.76 14.75
CA MET A 148 -5.08 3.39 15.05
C MET A 148 -3.59 3.11 14.79
N ILE A 149 -2.94 3.84 13.87
CA ILE A 149 -1.48 3.83 13.78
C ILE A 149 -0.89 4.32 15.09
N GLY A 150 -1.34 5.48 15.58
CA GLY A 150 -0.87 6.06 16.84
C GLY A 150 -1.03 5.09 18.00
N ARG A 151 -2.26 4.61 18.21
CA ARG A 151 -2.57 3.68 19.30
C ARG A 151 -1.75 2.39 19.27
N TYR A 152 -1.56 1.77 18.10
CA TYR A 152 -0.80 0.53 18.01
C TYR A 152 0.68 0.75 18.34
N ASN A 153 1.23 1.93 18.01
CA ASN A 153 2.64 2.26 18.18
C ASN A 153 2.95 3.07 19.44
N HIS A 154 1.96 3.31 20.30
CA HIS A 154 2.08 4.16 21.49
C HIS A 154 2.47 5.60 21.15
N VAL A 155 1.98 6.10 20.02
CA VAL A 155 2.24 7.45 19.54
C VAL A 155 0.96 8.26 19.64
N GLY A 156 0.97 9.29 20.49
CA GLY A 156 -0.23 10.07 20.77
C GLY A 156 -0.15 10.84 22.08
N THR A 157 -1.31 10.94 22.72
CA THR A 157 -1.49 11.69 23.98
C THR A 157 -2.15 10.84 25.07
N ASP A 158 -2.41 9.56 24.81
CA ASP A 158 -2.98 8.67 25.82
C ASP A 158 -1.91 8.34 26.89
N PRO A 159 -2.30 7.93 28.10
CA PRO A 159 -1.34 7.54 29.12
C PRO A 159 -0.39 6.43 28.63
N GLY A 160 0.91 6.68 28.74
CA GLY A 160 1.96 5.77 28.27
C GLY A 160 2.37 5.95 26.80
N ASP A 161 1.70 6.83 26.05
CA ASP A 161 2.11 7.20 24.71
C ASP A 161 3.19 8.30 24.72
N HIS A 162 3.99 8.35 23.65
CA HIS A 162 4.95 9.42 23.37
C HIS A 162 4.57 10.19 22.10
N ALA A 163 5.17 11.37 21.92
CA ALA A 163 5.07 12.10 20.66
C ALA A 163 5.93 11.42 19.58
N LEU A 164 5.45 11.35 18.33
CA LEU A 164 6.20 10.77 17.22
C LEU A 164 7.57 11.43 17.06
N GLN A 165 8.65 10.63 17.09
CA GLN A 165 10.00 11.15 16.92
C GLN A 165 10.52 10.98 15.49
N PRO A 166 11.34 11.92 14.97
CA PRO A 166 12.02 11.72 13.71
C PRO A 166 12.92 10.47 13.72
N GLY A 167 12.86 9.66 12.67
CA GLY A 167 13.57 8.39 12.55
C GLY A 167 12.89 7.20 13.24
N GLU A 168 11.85 7.44 14.04
CA GLU A 168 11.04 6.38 14.64
C GLU A 168 10.31 5.59 13.55
N THR A 169 10.22 4.27 13.72
CA THR A 169 9.50 3.40 12.79
C THR A 169 8.22 2.90 13.41
N MET A 170 7.09 3.30 12.82
CA MET A 170 5.76 2.85 13.19
C MET A 170 5.37 1.62 12.37
N VAL A 171 4.85 0.60 13.02
CA VAL A 171 4.20 -0.54 12.40
C VAL A 171 2.89 -0.10 11.75
N ILE A 172 2.73 -0.44 10.47
CA ILE A 172 1.50 -0.23 9.69
C ILE A 172 0.76 -1.54 9.50
N ARG A 173 1.50 -2.64 9.29
CA ARG A 173 0.94 -4.00 9.19
C ARG A 173 1.49 -4.86 10.32
N PRO A 174 0.73 -5.01 11.43
CA PRO A 174 1.11 -5.89 12.52
C PRO A 174 1.31 -7.35 12.08
N ASP A 175 2.27 -8.02 12.71
CA ASP A 175 2.32 -9.48 12.74
C ASP A 175 1.32 -9.98 13.78
N MET A 176 0.35 -10.77 13.33
CA MET A 176 -0.72 -11.29 14.18
C MET A 176 -0.22 -12.30 15.24
N ASN A 177 1.01 -12.78 15.10
CA ASN A 177 1.62 -13.70 16.06
C ASN A 177 2.44 -12.98 17.14
N VAL A 178 2.55 -11.65 17.06
CA VAL A 178 3.24 -10.82 18.05
C VAL A 178 2.19 -10.17 18.95
N GLU A 179 2.30 -10.43 20.25
CA GLU A 179 1.46 -9.80 21.25
C GLU A 179 1.65 -8.28 21.23
N TRP A 180 0.54 -7.55 21.16
CA TRP A 180 0.50 -6.11 21.37
C TRP A 180 0.29 -5.83 22.87
N VAL A 181 1.18 -5.04 23.45
CA VAL A 181 1.11 -4.68 24.87
C VAL A 181 0.72 -3.21 24.95
N PRO A 182 -0.28 -2.81 25.76
CA PRO A 182 -0.62 -1.41 25.97
C PRO A 182 0.57 -0.59 26.50
N GLY A 183 0.61 0.70 26.14
CA GLY A 183 1.55 1.67 26.71
C GLY A 183 1.36 1.76 28.22
N ARG A 184 2.45 2.00 28.97
CA ARG A 184 2.44 2.08 30.44
C ARG A 184 2.81 3.48 30.92
#